data_AF-A0A955FGZ1-F1
#
_entry.id   AF-A0A955FGZ1-F1
#
_cell.length_a   1.000
_cell.length_b   1.000
_cell.length_c   1.000
_cell.angle_alpha   90.00
_cell.angle_beta   90.00
_cell.angle_gamma   90.00
#
_symmetry.space_group_name_H-M   'P 1'
#
loop_
_entity.id
_entity.type
_entity.pdbx_description
1 polymer ?
#
loop_
_entity_poly.entity_id
_entity_poly.type
_entity_poly.pdbx_seq_one_letter_code
_entity_poly.pdbx_strand_id
1 'polypeptide(L)'
;MKKEVTLAVALLLMITVGGVAVTLVSGSHTERSKSSISRDSSAASGGIVSQLNTPQAAQSTDTNQAVAGASTKEVTEEPQKELKLNTPAGWQIKESKTDVSTCDPSKTQTITTYKKGSQTLAVYENADPSGCDGGTIGDVSVDFAFTENSLGIKTTRQAAYAQCTKEQNATCPKGDGKVTLFISSKKQNKNPLNDRTYAFKVEDTSIQPDFNAQVNALLDVVDTVAFEASETVLP
;
A
#
# COMPACT_ATOMS: atom_id res chain seq x y z
N MET A 1 -66.55 4.72 0.86
CA MET A 1 -67.02 3.46 1.46
C MET A 1 -66.24 2.33 0.76
N LYS A 2 -65.02 2.00 1.18
CA LYS A 2 -64.63 1.11 2.30
C LYS A 2 -65.21 -0.31 2.16
N LYS A 3 -64.41 -1.18 1.55
CA LYS A 3 -64.43 -2.66 1.39
C LYS A 3 -63.70 -2.83 0.04
N GLU A 4 -62.43 -3.19 -0.05
CA GLU A 4 -61.90 -4.51 0.28
C GLU A 4 -60.41 -4.40 0.65
N VAL A 5 -60.14 -4.36 1.95
CA VAL A 5 -58.81 -4.54 2.54
C VAL A 5 -58.98 -5.71 3.51
N THR A 6 -59.02 -6.93 2.99
CA THR A 6 -59.06 -8.16 3.80
C THR A 6 -58.57 -9.36 2.97
N LEU A 7 -57.38 -9.25 2.39
CA LEU A 7 -56.65 -10.41 1.84
C LEU A 7 -55.18 -10.38 2.29
N ALA A 8 -54.98 -10.11 3.57
CA ALA A 8 -53.82 -10.55 4.30
C ALA A 8 -54.30 -11.66 5.26
N VAL A 9 -53.40 -12.55 5.67
CA VAL A 9 -53.60 -13.47 6.81
C VAL A 9 -54.28 -14.82 6.50
N ALA A 10 -53.93 -15.50 5.40
CA ALA A 10 -54.30 -16.91 5.22
C ALA A 10 -53.26 -17.78 4.49
N LEU A 11 -51.97 -17.44 4.54
CA LEU A 11 -50.90 -18.38 4.18
C LEU A 11 -49.76 -18.33 5.20
N LEU A 12 -50.14 -18.51 6.45
CA LEU A 12 -49.26 -18.93 7.54
C LEU A 12 -49.24 -20.47 7.55
N LEU A 13 -48.09 -21.06 7.92
CA LEU A 13 -47.87 -22.47 8.32
C LEU A 13 -47.69 -23.52 7.21
N MET A 14 -46.42 -23.74 6.82
CA MET A 14 -45.88 -25.10 6.65
C MET A 14 -44.50 -25.16 7.33
N ILE A 15 -44.50 -25.80 8.50
CA ILE A 15 -43.35 -26.21 9.32
C ILE A 15 -42.81 -27.53 8.76
N THR A 16 -41.48 -27.74 8.74
CA THR A 16 -40.76 -28.98 9.17
C THR A 16 -39.26 -28.80 8.89
N VAL A 17 -38.41 -28.65 9.92
CA VAL A 17 -37.72 -29.73 10.67
C VAL A 17 -36.75 -30.53 9.79
N GLY A 18 -35.46 -30.34 10.03
CA GLY A 18 -34.39 -31.14 9.41
C GLY A 18 -33.01 -30.71 9.91
N GLY A 19 -32.67 -31.04 11.16
CA GLY A 19 -31.30 -30.95 11.65
C GLY A 19 -30.48 -32.15 11.18
N VAL A 20 -29.22 -31.92 10.82
CA VAL A 20 -28.16 -32.94 10.87
C VAL A 20 -26.87 -32.26 11.34
N ALA A 21 -26.34 -32.79 12.43
CA ALA A 21 -25.05 -32.47 13.00
C ALA A 21 -23.89 -32.95 12.11
N VAL A 22 -22.80 -32.16 12.04
CA VAL A 22 -21.51 -32.67 11.56
C VAL A 22 -20.40 -32.20 12.50
N THR A 23 -20.06 -33.13 13.39
CA THR A 23 -18.75 -33.47 13.97
C THR A 23 -17.63 -32.41 14.05
N LEU A 24 -17.30 -32.09 15.31
CA LEU A 24 -15.97 -31.72 15.76
C LEU A 24 -14.98 -32.87 15.47
N VAL A 25 -13.87 -32.58 14.79
CA VAL A 25 -12.65 -33.40 14.85
C VAL A 25 -11.59 -32.59 15.57
N SER A 26 -11.41 -32.93 16.85
CA SER A 26 -10.18 -32.67 17.58
C SER A 26 -9.11 -33.62 17.06
N GLY A 27 -8.10 -33.10 16.37
CA GLY A 27 -6.86 -33.79 16.06
C GLY A 27 -5.73 -33.20 16.91
N SER A 28 -5.49 -33.77 18.08
CA SER A 28 -4.34 -33.47 18.92
C SER A 28 -3.21 -34.48 18.68
N HIS A 29 -1.98 -33.95 18.64
CA HIS A 29 -0.66 -34.60 18.71
C HIS A 29 -0.22 -35.55 17.58
N THR A 30 0.93 -35.24 16.96
CA THR A 30 2.24 -35.87 17.26
C THR A 30 3.24 -35.64 16.10
N GLU A 31 4.31 -34.89 16.41
CA GLU A 31 5.70 -35.02 15.95
C GLU A 31 6.03 -35.23 14.46
N ARG A 32 6.72 -34.24 13.87
CA ARG A 32 7.93 -34.50 13.06
C ARG A 32 8.85 -33.27 12.93
N SER A 33 9.41 -32.80 14.05
CA SER A 33 10.61 -31.97 13.98
C SER A 33 11.81 -32.87 13.69
N LYS A 34 12.25 -32.91 12.43
CA LYS A 34 13.55 -33.51 12.07
C LYS A 34 14.66 -32.55 12.48
N SER A 35 15.38 -32.99 13.51
CA SER A 35 16.77 -32.72 13.85
C SER A 35 17.68 -32.33 12.66
N SER A 36 18.50 -31.30 12.86
CA SER A 36 19.94 -31.42 12.59
C SER A 36 20.74 -30.64 13.65
N ILE A 37 21.20 -31.38 14.66
CA ILE A 37 22.38 -31.15 15.50
C ILE A 37 23.41 -32.16 14.93
N SER A 38 24.71 -31.97 14.75
CA SER A 38 25.76 -31.09 15.26
C SER A 38 26.95 -31.17 14.30
N ARG A 39 27.88 -30.22 14.36
CA ARG A 39 29.29 -30.50 14.69
C ARG A 39 30.06 -29.20 14.86
N ASP A 40 30.21 -28.80 16.13
CA ASP A 40 31.42 -28.14 16.59
C ASP A 40 32.58 -29.12 16.47
N SER A 41 33.71 -28.63 15.96
CA SER A 41 35.04 -29.20 16.18
C SER A 41 36.07 -28.09 16.00
N SER A 42 36.40 -27.45 17.11
CA SER A 42 37.59 -26.63 17.31
C SER A 42 38.86 -27.48 17.15
N ALA A 43 39.87 -26.98 16.44
CA ALA A 43 41.29 -27.05 16.83
C ALA A 43 42.19 -26.45 15.73
N ALA A 44 43.02 -25.50 16.15
CA ALA A 44 44.11 -24.91 15.40
C ALA A 44 45.27 -25.90 15.16
N SER A 45 46.01 -25.74 14.05
CA SER A 45 47.48 -25.54 14.03
C SER A 45 48.07 -25.50 12.62
N GLY A 46 49.09 -24.66 12.40
CA GLY A 46 49.99 -24.63 11.23
C GLY A 46 49.55 -23.64 10.14
N GLY A 47 50.17 -22.49 9.88
CA GLY A 47 51.52 -22.02 10.14
C GLY A 47 52.30 -22.01 8.83
N ILE A 48 52.41 -20.85 8.16
CA ILE A 48 53.60 -20.42 7.39
C ILE A 48 53.68 -18.89 7.45
N VAL A 49 54.75 -18.41 8.08
CA VAL A 49 55.31 -17.05 7.94
C VAL A 49 56.45 -17.18 6.93
N SER A 50 56.59 -16.23 6.00
CA SER A 50 57.84 -15.99 5.29
C SER A 50 58.26 -14.54 5.49
N GLN A 51 59.12 -14.33 6.49
CA GLN A 51 60.17 -13.30 6.46
C GLN A 51 61.25 -13.82 5.48
N LEU A 52 62.20 -13.10 4.88
CA LEU A 52 62.96 -11.92 5.26
C LEU A 52 63.91 -11.64 4.06
N ASN A 53 64.24 -10.38 3.80
CA ASN A 53 65.62 -10.02 3.46
C ASN A 53 65.87 -8.56 3.92
N THR A 54 66.48 -8.46 5.10
CA THR A 54 67.13 -7.29 5.75
C THR A 54 68.52 -7.05 5.13
N PRO A 55 69.38 -6.10 5.58
CA PRO A 55 69.19 -4.92 6.45
C PRO A 55 69.91 -3.63 5.96
N GLN A 56 69.58 -2.45 6.50
CA GLN A 56 70.57 -1.61 7.21
C GLN A 56 69.92 -0.43 7.93
N ALA A 57 70.32 -0.28 9.20
CA ALA A 57 69.90 0.77 10.11
C ALA A 57 70.68 2.08 9.86
N ALA A 58 70.01 3.22 10.06
CA ALA A 58 70.63 4.40 10.65
C ALA A 58 69.56 5.30 11.29
N GLN A 59 69.76 5.50 12.59
CA GLN A 59 69.23 6.47 13.54
C GLN A 59 68.62 7.80 13.05
N SER A 60 67.59 8.20 13.81
CA SER A 60 67.27 9.55 14.33
C SER A 60 66.84 10.63 13.33
N THR A 61 65.65 11.21 13.53
CA THR A 61 65.39 12.41 14.36
C THR A 61 63.94 12.84 14.16
N ASP A 62 63.26 13.22 15.25
CA ASP A 62 62.00 13.98 15.22
C ASP A 62 62.08 15.19 14.28
N THR A 63 61.01 15.50 13.54
CA THR A 63 60.38 16.84 13.47
C THR A 63 59.11 16.78 12.60
N ASN A 64 58.10 17.49 13.08
CA ASN A 64 56.73 17.69 12.60
C ASN A 64 56.51 18.03 11.11
N GLN A 65 55.27 17.71 10.70
CA GLN A 65 54.42 18.43 9.73
C GLN A 65 54.89 18.52 8.27
N ALA A 66 54.24 17.74 7.41
CA ALA A 66 53.17 18.23 6.53
C ALA A 66 52.87 17.17 5.46
N VAL A 67 51.70 16.53 5.53
CA VAL A 67 51.13 15.83 4.37
C VAL A 67 49.79 16.47 4.07
N ALA A 68 49.85 17.43 3.15
CA ALA A 68 48.71 17.87 2.37
C ALA A 68 48.23 16.71 1.49
N GLY A 69 46.91 16.59 1.30
CA GLY A 69 46.34 15.76 0.25
C GLY A 69 45.19 14.83 0.64
N ALA A 70 44.37 15.17 1.63
CA ALA A 70 43.01 14.61 1.66
C ALA A 70 42.17 15.37 0.63
N SER A 71 42.14 14.89 -0.60
CA SER A 71 41.19 15.35 -1.62
C SER A 71 39.82 14.82 -1.23
N THR A 72 39.13 15.53 -0.34
CA THR A 72 37.71 15.33 -0.07
C THR A 72 36.98 15.61 -1.38
N LYS A 73 36.54 14.57 -2.09
CA LYS A 73 35.51 14.73 -3.11
C LYS A 73 34.28 15.28 -2.39
N GLU A 74 34.04 16.58 -2.53
CA GLU A 74 32.70 17.13 -2.36
C GLU A 74 31.80 16.38 -3.34
N VAL A 75 31.06 15.40 -2.82
CA VAL A 75 29.86 14.93 -3.50
C VAL A 75 28.87 16.07 -3.33
N THR A 76 28.83 16.95 -4.33
CA THR A 76 27.68 17.83 -4.50
C THR A 76 26.49 16.92 -4.77
N GLU A 77 25.75 16.55 -3.72
CA GLU A 77 24.42 15.99 -3.88
C GLU A 77 23.60 17.03 -4.63
N GLU A 78 23.38 16.79 -5.92
CA GLU A 78 22.35 17.51 -6.66
C GLU A 78 21.05 17.36 -5.86
N PRO A 79 20.33 18.46 -5.56
CA PRO A 79 19.06 18.36 -4.86
C PRO A 79 18.14 17.46 -5.68
N GLN A 80 17.89 16.25 -5.18
CA GLN A 80 16.95 15.34 -5.81
C GLN A 80 15.60 16.05 -5.81
N LYS A 81 15.14 16.44 -7.01
CA LYS A 81 13.87 17.12 -7.19
C LYS A 81 12.77 16.16 -6.71
N GLU A 82 12.16 16.45 -5.57
CA GLU A 82 11.16 15.58 -4.98
C GLU A 82 9.94 15.54 -5.91
N LEU A 83 9.63 14.36 -6.46
CA LEU A 83 8.41 14.16 -7.24
C LEU A 83 7.22 14.05 -6.30
N LYS A 84 6.32 15.02 -6.39
CA LYS A 84 5.07 15.05 -5.64
C LYS A 84 3.91 14.66 -6.53
N LEU A 85 2.95 13.97 -5.93
CA LEU A 85 1.71 13.64 -6.60
C LEU A 85 0.82 14.88 -6.65
N ASN A 86 0.56 15.40 -7.85
CA ASN A 86 -0.43 16.43 -8.10
C ASN A 86 -1.78 15.79 -8.43
N THR A 87 -2.81 16.31 -7.78
CA THR A 87 -4.20 15.87 -7.99
C THR A 87 -4.88 16.67 -9.09
N PRO A 88 -6.02 16.19 -9.59
CA PRO A 88 -6.67 16.80 -10.73
C PRO A 88 -7.12 18.23 -10.44
N ALA A 89 -7.13 19.06 -11.48
CA ALA A 89 -7.52 20.46 -11.35
C ALA A 89 -8.92 20.65 -10.70
N GLY A 90 -9.01 21.63 -9.80
CA GLY A 90 -10.24 21.98 -9.10
C GLY A 90 -10.59 21.08 -7.91
N TRP A 91 -9.70 20.15 -7.52
CA TRP A 91 -9.78 19.48 -6.23
C TRP A 91 -9.11 20.29 -5.14
N GLN A 92 -9.71 20.34 -3.97
CA GLN A 92 -9.16 21.05 -2.81
C GLN A 92 -8.57 20.06 -1.82
N ILE A 93 -7.36 20.32 -1.34
CA ILE A 93 -6.78 19.58 -0.21
C ILE A 93 -7.65 19.88 1.01
N LYS A 94 -8.20 18.82 1.60
CA LYS A 94 -8.96 18.90 2.86
C LYS A 94 -8.02 18.66 4.04
N GLU A 95 -7.15 17.67 3.91
CA GLU A 95 -6.25 17.22 4.98
C GLU A 95 -5.06 16.49 4.36
N SER A 96 -3.88 16.65 4.97
CA SER A 96 -2.70 15.84 4.68
C SER A 96 -2.09 15.41 5.99
N LYS A 97 -1.93 14.10 6.19
CA LYS A 97 -1.38 13.54 7.41
C LYS A 97 -0.23 12.60 7.09
N THR A 98 0.90 12.79 7.75
CA THR A 98 2.09 11.95 7.63
C THR A 98 2.43 11.40 8.99
N ASP A 99 2.44 10.08 9.12
CA ASP A 99 2.70 9.37 10.36
C ASP A 99 3.56 8.14 10.10
N VAL A 100 3.99 7.47 11.17
CA VAL A 100 4.55 6.12 11.11
C VAL A 100 3.46 5.13 10.70
N SER A 101 3.75 4.22 9.77
CA SER A 101 2.76 3.24 9.34
C SER A 101 2.43 2.28 10.47
N THR A 102 1.14 2.08 10.69
CA THR A 102 0.65 1.09 11.66
C THR A 102 0.93 -0.34 11.21
N CYS A 103 1.13 -0.55 9.90
CA CYS A 103 1.34 -1.88 9.32
C CYS A 103 2.83 -2.25 9.26
N ASP A 104 3.68 -1.22 9.21
CA ASP A 104 5.13 -1.35 9.24
C ASP A 104 5.74 -0.12 9.92
N PRO A 105 6.03 -0.18 11.22
CA PRO A 105 6.54 0.96 11.97
C PRO A 105 7.90 1.48 11.49
N SER A 106 8.59 0.75 10.60
CA SER A 106 9.83 1.22 9.97
C SER A 106 9.57 2.18 8.81
N LYS A 107 8.32 2.32 8.36
CA LYS A 107 7.93 3.15 7.22
C LYS A 107 7.14 4.36 7.66
N THR A 108 7.31 5.44 6.91
CA THR A 108 6.42 6.60 6.95
C THR A 108 5.33 6.41 5.89
N GLN A 109 4.09 6.68 6.29
CA GLN A 109 2.97 6.75 5.37
C GLN A 109 2.40 8.17 5.33
N THR A 110 1.90 8.56 4.17
CA THR A 110 1.19 9.83 3.99
C THR A 110 -0.20 9.54 3.44
N ILE A 111 -1.21 10.15 4.04
CA ILE A 111 -2.58 10.13 3.52
C ILE A 111 -2.98 11.56 3.24
N THR A 112 -3.23 11.85 1.97
CA THR A 112 -3.74 13.16 1.55
C THR A 112 -5.16 13.02 1.06
N THR A 113 -6.08 13.74 1.68
CA THR A 113 -7.50 13.74 1.34
C THR A 113 -7.88 15.02 0.61
N TYR A 114 -8.55 14.85 -0.51
CA TYR A 114 -9.03 15.90 -1.40
C TYR A 114 -10.55 15.82 -1.50
N LYS A 115 -11.19 16.96 -1.78
CA LYS A 115 -12.63 17.05 -1.96
C LYS A 115 -13.01 17.88 -3.19
N LYS A 116 -14.06 17.45 -3.88
CA LYS A 116 -14.73 18.19 -4.95
C LYS A 116 -16.23 17.86 -4.97
N GLY A 117 -17.07 18.79 -4.51
CA GLY A 117 -18.51 18.56 -4.41
C GLY A 117 -18.85 17.39 -3.47
N SER A 118 -19.57 16.39 -3.98
CA SER A 118 -19.90 15.14 -3.26
C SER A 118 -18.76 14.12 -3.23
N GLN A 119 -17.70 14.34 -4.00
CA GLN A 119 -16.62 13.38 -4.17
C GLN A 119 -15.47 13.66 -3.21
N THR A 120 -14.90 12.59 -2.66
CA THR A 120 -13.70 12.60 -1.83
C THR A 120 -12.67 11.65 -2.44
N LEU A 121 -11.42 12.10 -2.55
CA LEU A 121 -10.29 11.30 -3.01
C LEU A 121 -9.27 11.27 -1.88
N ALA A 122 -8.96 10.09 -1.34
CA ALA A 122 -7.83 9.90 -0.46
C ALA A 122 -6.72 9.17 -1.21
N VAL A 123 -5.53 9.78 -1.21
CA VAL A 123 -4.30 9.22 -1.75
C VAL A 123 -3.50 8.66 -0.58
N TYR A 124 -3.10 7.41 -0.67
CA TYR A 124 -2.28 6.69 0.30
C TYR A 124 -0.91 6.48 -0.30
N GLU A 125 0.12 7.07 0.30
CA GLU A 125 1.52 6.82 -0.03
C GLU A 125 2.11 5.89 1.02
N ASN A 126 2.71 4.78 0.58
CA ASN A 126 3.26 3.74 1.45
C ASN A 126 2.24 3.17 2.46
N ALA A 127 0.94 3.23 2.10
CA ALA A 127 -0.17 2.73 2.90
C ALA A 127 -1.23 2.07 2.01
N ASP A 128 -2.15 1.37 2.66
CA ASP A 128 -3.26 0.68 2.00
C ASP A 128 -4.61 1.21 2.54
N PRO A 129 -5.58 1.58 1.68
CA PRO A 129 -6.91 2.01 2.12
C PRO A 129 -7.67 0.94 2.92
N SER A 130 -7.31 -0.35 2.81
CA SER A 130 -7.93 -1.40 3.61
C SER A 130 -7.42 -1.47 5.06
N GLY A 131 -6.32 -0.78 5.36
CA GLY A 131 -5.57 -0.94 6.61
C GLY A 131 -4.77 -2.24 6.68
N CYS A 132 -4.11 -2.49 7.81
CA CYS A 132 -3.11 -3.56 7.97
C CYS A 132 -3.69 -4.98 7.87
N ASP A 133 -4.90 -5.15 8.38
CA ASP A 133 -5.57 -6.45 8.41
C ASP A 133 -6.60 -6.61 7.27
N GLY A 134 -6.65 -5.64 6.34
CA GLY A 134 -7.63 -5.67 5.25
C GLY A 134 -9.09 -5.49 5.70
N GLY A 135 -9.32 -4.96 6.92
CA GLY A 135 -10.64 -4.91 7.54
C GLY A 135 -11.63 -3.97 6.87
N THR A 136 -11.14 -2.96 6.14
CA THR A 136 -11.99 -2.06 5.34
C THR A 136 -12.00 -2.52 3.90
N ILE A 137 -13.17 -2.56 3.28
CA ILE A 137 -13.32 -2.87 1.85
C ILE A 137 -14.11 -1.77 1.15
N GLY A 138 -13.77 -1.52 -0.12
CA GLY A 138 -14.59 -0.69 -1.01
C GLY A 138 -15.76 -1.47 -1.61
N ASP A 139 -16.72 -0.76 -2.19
CA ASP A 139 -17.75 -1.36 -3.05
C ASP A 139 -17.11 -2.04 -4.26
N VAL A 140 -16.07 -1.41 -4.82
CA VAL A 140 -15.31 -1.93 -5.96
C VAL A 140 -13.83 -1.84 -5.66
N SER A 141 -13.09 -2.88 -6.04
CA SER A 141 -11.63 -2.87 -6.08
C SER A 141 -11.15 -2.90 -7.53
N VAL A 142 -10.26 -1.99 -7.89
CA VAL A 142 -9.73 -1.86 -9.25
C VAL A 142 -8.21 -1.78 -9.20
N ASP A 143 -7.56 -2.45 -10.15
CA ASP A 143 -6.11 -2.35 -10.27
C ASP A 143 -5.71 -1.13 -11.10
N PHE A 144 -4.57 -0.53 -10.78
CA PHE A 144 -3.89 0.41 -11.65
C PHE A 144 -2.47 -0.03 -12.02
N ALA A 145 -1.94 0.57 -13.08
CA ALA A 145 -0.52 0.56 -13.42
C ALA A 145 0.00 1.98 -13.53
N PHE A 146 1.29 2.20 -13.24
CA PHE A 146 1.93 3.45 -13.61
C PHE A 146 2.00 3.57 -15.13
N THR A 147 1.95 4.79 -15.65
CA THR A 147 2.23 5.05 -17.06
C THR A 147 3.66 4.65 -17.41
N GLU A 148 3.97 4.51 -18.70
CA GLU A 148 5.31 4.07 -19.15
C GLU A 148 6.44 4.97 -18.64
N ASN A 149 6.19 6.28 -18.57
CA ASN A 149 7.13 7.26 -18.01
C ASN A 149 7.06 7.38 -16.48
N SER A 150 6.20 6.61 -15.81
CA SER A 150 5.98 6.64 -14.36
C SER A 150 5.53 7.99 -13.78
N LEU A 151 5.13 8.94 -14.63
CA LEU A 151 4.62 10.26 -14.25
C LEU A 151 3.11 10.32 -14.08
N GLY A 152 2.41 9.20 -14.25
CA GLY A 152 0.96 9.14 -14.07
C GLY A 152 0.48 7.74 -13.75
N ILE A 153 -0.83 7.60 -13.69
CA ILE A 153 -1.53 6.37 -13.32
C ILE A 153 -2.57 6.04 -14.37
N LYS A 154 -2.76 4.75 -14.62
CA LYS A 154 -3.80 4.23 -15.50
C LYS A 154 -4.54 3.09 -14.83
N THR A 155 -5.82 3.29 -14.59
CA THR A 155 -6.74 2.32 -13.99
C THR A 155 -7.21 1.29 -15.02
N THR A 156 -7.49 0.07 -14.53
CA THR A 156 -7.97 -1.03 -15.36
C THR A 156 -9.49 -0.92 -15.53
N ARG A 157 -9.93 -0.71 -16.77
CA ARG A 157 -11.37 -0.60 -17.09
C ARG A 157 -12.01 -1.95 -17.31
N GLN A 158 -13.26 -2.08 -16.88
CA GLN A 158 -14.08 -3.29 -17.05
C GLN A 158 -15.42 -2.92 -17.68
N ALA A 159 -15.99 -3.85 -18.45
CA ALA A 159 -17.33 -3.66 -19.01
C ALA A 159 -18.41 -3.65 -17.91
N ALA A 160 -18.17 -4.38 -16.82
CA ALA A 160 -19.01 -4.38 -15.64
C ALA A 160 -18.14 -4.59 -14.39
N TYR A 161 -18.42 -3.85 -13.33
CA TYR A 161 -17.74 -3.95 -12.05
C TYR A 161 -18.56 -4.77 -11.06
N ALA A 162 -17.94 -5.82 -10.50
CA ALA A 162 -18.52 -6.55 -9.40
C ALA A 162 -18.50 -5.68 -8.13
N GLN A 163 -19.66 -5.47 -7.52
CA GLN A 163 -19.74 -4.90 -6.19
C GLN A 163 -19.44 -5.97 -5.15
N CYS A 164 -18.79 -5.59 -4.05
CA CYS A 164 -18.76 -6.42 -2.87
C CYS A 164 -20.18 -6.79 -2.43
N THR A 165 -20.32 -7.90 -1.72
CA THR A 165 -21.60 -8.28 -1.11
C THR A 165 -21.42 -8.63 0.36
N LYS A 166 -22.49 -8.50 1.14
CA LYS A 166 -22.45 -8.80 2.59
C LYS A 166 -22.28 -10.29 2.87
N GLU A 167 -22.68 -11.13 1.92
CA GLU A 167 -22.46 -12.58 1.96
C GLU A 167 -20.97 -12.92 1.81
N GLN A 168 -20.24 -12.14 1.00
CA GLN A 168 -18.79 -12.31 0.81
C GLN A 168 -17.99 -11.66 1.95
N ASN A 169 -18.42 -10.50 2.42
CA ASN A 169 -17.80 -9.79 3.52
C ASN A 169 -18.81 -8.92 4.27
N ALA A 170 -18.98 -9.18 5.57
CA ALA A 170 -19.93 -8.46 6.42
C ALA A 170 -19.67 -6.94 6.51
N THR A 171 -18.44 -6.48 6.25
CA THR A 171 -18.07 -5.05 6.25
C THR A 171 -18.29 -4.36 4.91
N CYS A 172 -18.88 -5.06 3.92
CA CYS A 172 -19.15 -4.49 2.61
C CYS A 172 -20.04 -3.23 2.69
N PRO A 173 -19.57 -2.07 2.14
CA PRO A 173 -20.31 -0.81 2.21
C PRO A 173 -21.60 -0.80 1.39
N LYS A 174 -21.78 -1.72 0.43
CA LYS A 174 -22.92 -1.74 -0.48
C LYS A 174 -24.25 -1.40 0.20
N GLY A 175 -24.84 -0.30 -0.25
CA GLY A 175 -26.12 0.22 0.23
C GLY A 175 -26.03 1.21 1.39
N ASP A 176 -24.83 1.69 1.74
CA ASP A 176 -24.59 2.73 2.75
C ASP A 176 -24.87 4.16 2.25
N GLY A 177 -25.33 4.32 1.02
CA GLY A 177 -25.67 5.61 0.42
C GLY A 177 -24.49 6.33 -0.21
N LYS A 178 -23.35 5.65 -0.42
CA LYS A 178 -22.23 6.13 -1.23
C LYS A 178 -21.69 5.02 -2.13
N VAL A 179 -20.82 5.39 -3.05
CA VAL A 179 -20.00 4.45 -3.82
C VAL A 179 -18.55 4.66 -3.43
N THR A 180 -17.88 3.60 -2.97
CA THR A 180 -16.50 3.59 -2.49
C THR A 180 -15.64 2.72 -3.41
N LEU A 181 -14.63 3.30 -4.06
CA LEU A 181 -13.68 2.57 -4.90
C LEU A 181 -12.34 2.51 -4.18
N PHE A 182 -11.78 1.30 -4.10
CA PHE A 182 -10.39 1.10 -3.74
C PHE A 182 -9.58 0.81 -5.00
N ILE A 183 -8.51 1.55 -5.20
CA ILE A 183 -7.70 1.48 -6.41
C ILE A 183 -6.24 1.31 -5.99
N SER A 184 -5.63 0.17 -6.30
CA SER A 184 -4.26 -0.15 -5.87
C SER A 184 -3.47 -0.78 -7.00
N SER A 185 -2.13 -0.76 -6.91
CA SER A 185 -1.31 -1.43 -7.91
C SER A 185 -1.28 -2.93 -7.63
N LYS A 186 -1.35 -3.75 -8.69
CA LYS A 186 -1.14 -5.20 -8.55
C LYS A 186 0.21 -5.43 -7.85
N LYS A 187 0.17 -6.14 -6.72
CA LYS A 187 1.35 -6.47 -5.88
C LYS A 187 2.03 -5.29 -5.18
N GLN A 188 1.34 -4.15 -5.02
CA GLN A 188 1.89 -2.96 -4.37
C GLN A 188 3.24 -2.52 -4.99
N ASN A 189 3.30 -2.53 -6.33
CA ASN A 189 4.47 -2.05 -7.06
C ASN A 189 4.77 -0.60 -6.68
N LYS A 190 6.05 -0.31 -6.46
CA LYS A 190 6.56 1.04 -6.23
C LYS A 190 6.63 1.83 -7.53
N ASN A 191 6.44 3.14 -7.44
CA ASN A 191 6.73 4.04 -8.54
C ASN A 191 8.27 4.09 -8.74
N PRO A 192 8.78 3.77 -9.94
CA PRO A 192 10.22 3.77 -10.22
C PRO A 192 10.94 5.10 -9.98
N LEU A 193 10.22 6.23 -10.01
CA LEU A 193 10.81 7.57 -9.92
C LEU A 193 11.01 8.06 -8.48
N ASN A 194 10.25 7.54 -7.52
CA ASN A 194 10.31 8.00 -6.12
C ASN A 194 10.30 6.87 -5.08
N ASP A 195 10.30 5.61 -5.53
CA ASP A 195 10.35 4.40 -4.69
C ASP A 195 9.20 4.30 -3.65
N ARG A 196 8.08 5.01 -3.89
CA ARG A 196 6.87 4.96 -3.05
C ARG A 196 5.81 4.04 -3.65
N THR A 197 5.02 3.39 -2.80
CA THR A 197 3.78 2.73 -3.24
C THR A 197 2.60 3.70 -3.14
N TYR A 198 1.59 3.48 -3.98
CA TYR A 198 0.40 4.30 -4.02
C TYR A 198 -0.86 3.44 -4.02
N ALA A 199 -1.87 3.91 -3.31
CA ALA A 199 -3.23 3.43 -3.40
C ALA A 199 -4.21 4.60 -3.26
N PHE A 200 -5.43 4.41 -3.73
CA PHE A 200 -6.45 5.45 -3.75
C PHE A 200 -7.76 4.91 -3.20
N LYS A 201 -8.45 5.78 -2.48
CA LYS A 201 -9.85 5.59 -2.12
C LYS A 201 -10.65 6.75 -2.72
N VAL A 202 -11.64 6.44 -3.53
CA VAL A 202 -12.57 7.44 -4.05
C VAL A 202 -13.95 7.16 -3.48
N GLU A 203 -14.58 8.16 -2.88
CA GLU A 203 -15.95 8.08 -2.39
C GLU A 203 -16.81 9.11 -3.11
N ASP A 204 -18.02 8.72 -3.49
CA ASP A 204 -19.04 9.63 -4.00
C ASP A 204 -20.38 9.38 -3.32
N THR A 205 -20.93 10.42 -2.69
CA THR A 205 -22.25 10.35 -2.04
C THR A 205 -23.41 10.68 -2.99
N SER A 206 -23.12 11.12 -4.22
CA SER A 206 -24.13 11.36 -5.26
C SER A 206 -24.40 10.09 -6.05
N ILE A 207 -25.20 9.17 -5.50
CA ILE A 207 -25.53 7.89 -6.15
C ILE A 207 -26.19 8.13 -7.51
N GLN A 208 -25.60 7.53 -8.56
CA GLN A 208 -26.15 7.57 -9.91
C GLN A 208 -26.96 6.30 -10.20
N PRO A 209 -27.97 6.35 -11.10
CA PRO A 209 -28.71 5.17 -11.53
C PRO A 209 -27.83 4.14 -12.25
N ASP A 210 -26.84 4.61 -13.02
CA ASP A 210 -25.88 3.75 -13.70
C ASP A 210 -24.58 3.64 -12.88
N PHE A 211 -24.48 2.53 -12.17
CA PHE A 211 -23.32 2.23 -11.32
C PHE A 211 -22.01 2.11 -12.11
N ASN A 212 -22.02 1.48 -13.29
CA ASN A 212 -20.79 1.29 -14.05
C ASN A 212 -20.30 2.60 -14.67
N ALA A 213 -21.22 3.45 -15.12
CA ALA A 213 -20.89 4.81 -15.54
C ALA A 213 -20.31 5.62 -14.36
N GLN A 214 -20.91 5.51 -13.17
CA GLN A 214 -20.39 6.17 -11.97
C GLN A 214 -18.98 5.69 -11.61
N VAL A 215 -18.73 4.39 -11.57
CA VAL A 215 -17.40 3.82 -11.30
C VAL A 215 -16.38 4.33 -12.32
N ASN A 216 -16.72 4.33 -13.62
CA ASN A 216 -15.82 4.84 -14.65
C ASN A 216 -15.49 6.33 -14.47
N ALA A 217 -16.49 7.16 -14.15
CA ALA A 217 -16.26 8.58 -13.89
C ALA A 217 -15.34 8.81 -12.67
N LEU A 218 -15.44 7.96 -11.64
CA LEU A 218 -14.57 8.04 -10.46
C LEU A 218 -13.14 7.54 -10.77
N LEU A 219 -12.99 6.56 -11.65
CA LEU A 219 -11.67 6.13 -12.14
C LEU A 219 -11.00 7.20 -13.00
N ASP A 220 -11.76 7.98 -13.78
CA ASP A 220 -11.22 9.11 -14.57
C ASP A 220 -10.53 10.16 -13.68
N VAL A 221 -11.03 10.35 -12.46
CA VAL A 221 -10.37 11.22 -11.47
C VAL A 221 -8.97 10.70 -11.16
N VAL A 222 -8.79 9.40 -10.94
CA VAL A 222 -7.48 8.83 -10.61
C VAL A 222 -6.54 8.81 -11.80
N ASP A 223 -7.05 8.59 -13.02
CA ASP A 223 -6.24 8.61 -14.24
C ASP A 223 -5.66 10.00 -14.57
N THR A 224 -6.22 11.07 -14.00
CA THR A 224 -5.72 12.43 -14.17
C THR A 224 -4.70 12.86 -13.11
N VAL A 225 -4.36 11.97 -12.18
CA VAL A 225 -3.30 12.18 -11.20
C VAL A 225 -1.94 12.07 -11.88
N ALA A 226 -1.05 13.03 -11.59
CA ALA A 226 0.28 13.09 -12.17
C ALA A 226 1.36 13.28 -11.10
N PHE A 227 2.56 12.78 -11.36
CA PHE A 227 3.75 13.07 -10.57
C PHE A 227 4.47 14.25 -11.21
N GLU A 228 4.60 15.34 -10.46
CA GLU A 228 5.27 16.54 -10.91
C GLU A 228 6.46 16.83 -10.02
N ALA A 229 7.53 17.32 -10.64
CA ALA A 229 8.75 17.60 -9.92
C ALA A 229 8.54 18.88 -9.11
N SER A 230 8.57 18.78 -7.79
CA SER A 230 8.43 19.93 -6.90
C SER A 230 9.61 20.87 -7.18
N GLU A 231 9.33 22.06 -7.70
CA GLU A 231 10.33 23.13 -7.68
C GLU A 231 10.48 23.56 -6.23
N THR A 232 11.55 23.11 -5.59
CA THR A 232 11.99 23.69 -4.33
C THR A 232 12.39 25.13 -4.65
N VAL A 233 11.49 26.08 -4.39
CA VAL A 233 11.83 27.50 -4.39
C VAL A 233 12.78 27.70 -3.22
N LEU A 234 14.09 27.70 -3.52
CA LEU A 234 15.10 28.13 -2.55
C LEU A 234 14.82 29.60 -2.20
N PRO A 235 14.72 29.95 -0.90
CA PRO A 235 14.45 31.31 -0.44
C PRO A 235 15.60 32.27 -0.76
#